data_AF-A0A7J7P760-F1
#
_entry.id   AF-A0A7J7P760-F1
#
_cell.length_a   1.000
_cell.length_b   1.000
_cell.length_c   1.000
_cell.angle_alpha   90.00
_cell.angle_beta   90.00
_cell.angle_gamma   90.00
#
_symmetry.space_group_name_H-M   'P 1'
#
loop_
_entity.id
_entity.type
_entity.pdbx_description
1 polymer ?
#
loop_
_entity_poly.entity_id
_entity_poly.type
_entity_poly.pdbx_seq_one_letter_code
_entity_poly.pdbx_strand_id
1 'polypeptide(L)'
;MLSLNTSKPLSSLQHQHQHQHQHTFPLNLRTTKLHHHHSFKPISATIIPSSSSPASSNPQLYQPFRPPPTPLPSRFLSLDQDGRLEVLRDRLGIWYEYAPLIPSLVQQGFSPSTIEEATGISCIEQNRLIVAAQVRDSLLHSNLDDDTLSFFDNNGAEILYEIRLLSVDQRSATARFIVERSFDGREVQELARAIKDYPRRRGDDGWDCFDYVVPGDCLAFMYFRHSGEHRNPSEQRTSALKRALEVAVTDKAKQRVLDELEAKVGGVNKVDEVAIGIKVPVVRMQFGEVAEATSVVVLPVCKEEEGVKGVVDAPMKCTPTGEFGIVTAERGWNKWVVLPSWNPLAGLKQGGIAVAFRDARVLPWKVNKWQKEESILVVADRGKKDVVADDGFYLVSIPKQGDESEFKVERGLKLKELGVKECLGTVTLVVRPPKDDVDDQLSDEDWN
;
A
#
# COMPACT_ATOMS: atom_id res chain seq x y z
N MET A 1 47.30 29.30 -61.13
CA MET A 1 45.89 28.83 -61.22
C MET A 1 45.90 27.32 -61.43
N LEU A 2 44.82 26.65 -61.01
CA LEU A 2 44.26 25.39 -61.53
C LEU A 2 45.16 24.41 -62.33
N SER A 3 45.32 23.20 -61.80
CA SER A 3 45.18 21.95 -62.56
C SER A 3 44.61 20.86 -61.62
N LEU A 4 44.11 19.74 -62.15
CA LEU A 4 43.22 18.79 -61.46
C LEU A 4 43.62 17.31 -61.65
N ASN A 5 43.31 16.50 -60.63
CA ASN A 5 43.31 15.01 -60.61
C ASN A 5 44.70 14.35 -60.76
N THR A 6 44.97 13.10 -60.32
CA THR A 6 44.16 11.93 -59.88
C THR A 6 45.02 11.19 -58.79
N SER A 7 44.65 10.22 -57.94
CA SER A 7 43.62 9.14 -57.91
C SER A 7 43.30 8.69 -56.46
N LYS A 8 42.52 7.61 -56.29
CA LYS A 8 42.36 6.81 -55.04
C LYS A 8 43.21 5.52 -55.08
N PRO A 9 43.26 4.71 -54.00
CA PRO A 9 42.31 3.59 -53.89
C PRO A 9 41.62 3.44 -52.50
N LEU A 10 40.69 2.49 -52.38
CA LEU A 10 40.05 2.06 -51.12
C LEU A 10 40.39 0.58 -50.82
N SER A 11 40.54 0.23 -49.54
CA SER A 11 40.16 -1.07 -48.92
C SER A 11 40.71 -1.19 -47.48
N SER A 12 40.18 -1.98 -46.55
CA SER A 12 38.79 -2.45 -46.34
C SER A 12 38.62 -3.17 -44.98
N LEU A 13 37.43 -3.08 -44.39
CA LEU A 13 36.84 -3.99 -43.39
C LEU A 13 37.38 -4.00 -41.94
N GLN A 14 36.52 -4.50 -41.04
CA GLN A 14 36.58 -4.35 -39.58
C GLN A 14 36.71 -5.71 -38.85
N HIS A 15 36.84 -5.63 -37.53
CA HIS A 15 37.00 -6.72 -36.55
C HIS A 15 36.16 -7.98 -36.74
N GLN A 16 36.72 -9.12 -36.30
CA GLN A 16 35.99 -10.03 -35.41
C GLN A 16 36.93 -10.85 -34.51
N HIS A 17 36.57 -10.95 -33.21
CA HIS A 17 36.97 -12.01 -32.24
C HIS A 17 38.48 -12.21 -31.94
N GLN A 18 38.90 -12.90 -30.87
CA GLN A 18 38.43 -13.04 -29.48
C GLN A 18 39.63 -13.57 -28.66
N HIS A 19 39.64 -13.41 -27.33
CA HIS A 19 39.96 -14.48 -26.36
C HIS A 19 39.98 -13.92 -24.93
N GLN A 20 39.07 -14.41 -24.08
CA GLN A 20 39.21 -14.36 -22.63
C GLN A 20 39.65 -15.74 -22.15
N HIS A 21 40.60 -15.82 -21.22
CA HIS A 21 40.90 -17.06 -20.50
C HIS A 21 40.16 -17.09 -19.16
N GLN A 22 39.57 -18.25 -18.87
CA GLN A 22 38.85 -18.53 -17.62
C GLN A 22 39.82 -18.98 -16.53
N HIS A 23 39.55 -18.60 -15.28
CA HIS A 23 39.88 -19.45 -14.13
C HIS A 23 38.71 -19.45 -13.16
N THR A 24 38.18 -20.65 -12.89
CA THR A 24 37.03 -20.92 -12.01
C THR A 24 37.48 -21.64 -10.75
N PHE A 25 36.98 -21.22 -9.59
CA PHE A 25 36.87 -22.02 -8.36
C PHE A 25 35.65 -21.54 -7.54
N PRO A 26 35.08 -22.35 -6.62
CA PRO A 26 33.62 -22.47 -6.58
C PRO A 26 32.97 -22.02 -5.27
N LEU A 27 31.79 -21.41 -5.38
CA LEU A 27 30.88 -21.20 -4.25
C LEU A 27 30.24 -22.54 -3.84
N ASN A 28 30.43 -22.93 -2.58
CA ASN A 28 29.94 -24.19 -2.05
C ASN A 28 29.31 -24.00 -0.65
N LEU A 29 28.19 -23.25 -0.59
CA LEU A 29 27.40 -23.08 0.63
C LEU A 29 26.32 -24.16 0.73
N ARG A 30 26.53 -25.12 1.64
CA ARG A 30 25.49 -26.10 2.03
C ARG A 30 24.41 -25.41 2.86
N THR A 31 23.21 -25.29 2.32
CA THR A 31 22.05 -24.71 3.03
C THR A 31 21.29 -25.76 3.85
N THR A 32 21.74 -26.00 5.08
CA THR A 32 21.01 -26.83 6.05
C THR A 32 19.77 -26.10 6.59
N LYS A 33 18.62 -26.24 5.90
CA LYS A 33 17.33 -25.73 6.37
C LYS A 33 16.81 -26.53 7.57
N LEU A 34 17.06 -26.05 8.79
CA LEU A 34 16.33 -26.49 9.97
C LEU A 34 15.01 -25.72 10.07
N HIS A 35 13.89 -26.42 9.91
CA HIS A 35 12.56 -25.83 10.14
C HIS A 35 12.29 -25.73 11.65
N HIS A 36 11.86 -24.54 12.10
CA HIS A 36 11.16 -24.36 13.37
C HIS A 36 9.87 -23.58 13.13
N HIS A 37 8.73 -24.24 13.34
CA HIS A 37 7.42 -23.61 13.26
C HIS A 37 7.12 -22.87 14.56
N HIS A 38 7.08 -21.53 14.53
CA HIS A 38 6.37 -20.77 15.55
C HIS A 38 4.88 -20.73 15.22
N SER A 39 4.08 -21.35 16.09
CA SER A 39 2.63 -21.41 15.98
C SER A 39 1.99 -20.10 16.43
N PHE A 40 1.36 -19.39 15.49
CA PHE A 40 0.41 -18.33 15.79
C PHE A 40 -1.00 -18.91 15.83
N LYS A 41 -1.73 -18.68 16.92
CA LYS A 41 -3.10 -19.17 17.11
C LYS A 41 -4.08 -18.27 16.35
N PRO A 42 -4.94 -18.80 15.44
CA PRO A 42 -6.04 -18.03 14.88
C PRO A 42 -7.12 -17.79 15.94
N ILE A 43 -7.82 -16.66 15.82
CA ILE A 43 -8.90 -16.24 16.71
C ILE A 43 -10.14 -17.13 16.47
N SER A 44 -10.76 -17.62 17.54
CA SER A 44 -11.95 -18.47 17.44
C SER A 44 -13.20 -17.66 17.09
N ALA A 45 -13.78 -17.92 15.92
CA ALA A 45 -15.14 -17.48 15.59
C ALA A 45 -16.16 -18.45 16.20
N THR A 46 -17.21 -17.93 16.83
CA THR A 46 -18.25 -18.75 17.48
C THR A 46 -19.16 -19.38 16.43
N ILE A 47 -19.26 -20.71 16.43
CA ILE A 47 -20.15 -21.44 15.53
C ILE A 47 -21.58 -21.43 16.11
N ILE A 48 -22.53 -20.93 15.31
CA ILE A 48 -23.97 -21.07 15.57
C ILE A 48 -24.39 -22.50 15.18
N PRO A 49 -25.14 -23.24 16.03
CA PRO A 49 -25.48 -24.63 15.74
C PRO A 49 -26.46 -24.76 14.57
N SER A 50 -26.09 -25.57 13.57
CA SER A 50 -26.88 -25.81 12.36
C SER A 50 -28.13 -26.64 12.63
N SER A 51 -29.30 -26.18 12.16
CA SER A 51 -30.51 -27.01 12.07
C SER A 51 -30.39 -28.03 10.93
N SER A 52 -30.97 -29.21 11.12
CA SER A 52 -30.78 -30.41 10.30
C SER A 52 -31.39 -30.38 8.89
N SER A 53 -30.66 -30.89 7.90
CA SER A 53 -31.20 -31.54 6.70
C SER A 53 -30.15 -32.52 6.12
N PRO A 54 -30.54 -33.59 5.39
CA PRO A 54 -29.71 -34.77 5.18
C PRO A 54 -28.67 -34.64 4.05
N ALA A 55 -27.69 -35.53 4.07
CA ALA A 55 -26.51 -35.50 3.21
C ALA A 55 -26.76 -35.98 1.76
N SER A 56 -26.07 -35.35 0.81
CA SER A 56 -25.79 -35.90 -0.52
C SER A 56 -24.27 -36.03 -0.71
N SER A 57 -23.76 -37.26 -0.69
CA SER A 57 -22.33 -37.52 -0.82
C SER A 57 -21.87 -37.48 -2.27
N ASN A 58 -21.31 -36.35 -2.69
CA ASN A 58 -20.47 -36.23 -3.89
C ASN A 58 -19.33 -35.23 -3.62
N PRO A 59 -18.08 -35.51 -4.03
CA PRO A 59 -17.03 -34.50 -4.01
C PRO A 59 -17.42 -33.40 -5.00
N GLN A 60 -17.59 -32.17 -4.52
CA GLN A 60 -17.94 -31.03 -5.37
C GLN A 60 -16.75 -30.64 -6.25
N LEU A 61 -16.68 -31.27 -7.43
CA LEU A 61 -15.99 -30.70 -8.59
C LEU A 61 -16.45 -29.25 -8.76
N TYR A 62 -15.49 -28.35 -8.98
CA TYR A 62 -15.74 -26.94 -9.21
C TYR A 62 -16.76 -26.77 -10.34
N GLN A 63 -17.96 -26.32 -10.01
CA GLN A 63 -18.95 -25.90 -11.01
C GLN A 63 -18.63 -24.44 -11.38
N PRO A 64 -18.33 -24.13 -12.66
CA PRO A 64 -18.25 -22.76 -13.11
C PRO A 64 -19.55 -22.02 -12.80
N PHE A 65 -19.45 -20.74 -12.42
CA PHE A 65 -20.61 -19.92 -12.06
C PHE A 65 -21.64 -19.90 -13.20
N ARG A 66 -22.82 -20.47 -12.94
CA ARG A 66 -23.96 -20.42 -13.86
C ARG A 66 -24.83 -19.21 -13.46
N PRO A 67 -25.00 -18.19 -14.33
CA PRO A 67 -25.92 -17.10 -14.04
C PRO A 67 -27.36 -17.61 -13.95
N PRO A 68 -28.23 -16.94 -13.18
CA PRO A 68 -29.64 -17.30 -13.10
C PRO A 68 -30.30 -17.21 -14.50
N PRO A 69 -31.29 -18.06 -14.80
CA PRO A 69 -31.89 -18.11 -16.13
C PRO A 69 -32.74 -16.87 -16.42
N THR A 70 -32.27 -16.00 -17.32
CA THR A 70 -33.14 -15.05 -18.02
C THR A 70 -34.14 -15.85 -18.87
N PRO A 71 -35.45 -15.56 -18.82
CA PRO A 71 -36.43 -16.26 -19.64
C PRO A 71 -36.16 -16.03 -21.14
N LEU A 72 -36.15 -17.10 -21.93
CA LEU A 72 -35.97 -17.00 -23.38
C LEU A 72 -37.23 -16.40 -24.03
N PRO A 73 -37.09 -15.45 -24.99
CA PRO A 73 -38.21 -14.97 -25.78
C PRO A 73 -38.94 -16.12 -26.50
N SER A 74 -40.28 -16.08 -26.52
CA SER A 74 -41.12 -17.18 -26.97
C SER A 74 -40.77 -17.71 -28.38
N ARG A 75 -40.32 -16.82 -29.27
CA ARG A 75 -39.90 -17.16 -30.65
C ARG A 75 -38.66 -18.05 -30.74
N PHE A 76 -37.87 -18.15 -29.67
CA PHE A 76 -36.64 -18.95 -29.60
C PHE A 76 -36.77 -20.21 -28.72
N LEU A 77 -37.89 -20.37 -27.99
CA LEU A 77 -38.12 -21.56 -27.15
C LEU A 77 -38.14 -22.87 -27.95
N SER A 78 -38.69 -22.82 -29.17
CA SER A 78 -38.85 -23.97 -30.07
C SER A 78 -37.61 -24.30 -30.90
N LEU A 79 -36.54 -23.50 -30.83
CA LEU A 79 -35.30 -23.78 -31.55
C LEU A 79 -34.46 -24.82 -30.81
N ASP A 80 -33.79 -25.68 -31.57
CA ASP A 80 -32.78 -26.63 -31.09
C ASP A 80 -31.43 -25.94 -30.85
N GLN A 81 -30.34 -26.69 -30.73
CA GLN A 81 -29.02 -26.11 -30.44
C GLN A 81 -28.44 -25.38 -31.65
N ASP A 82 -28.51 -26.00 -32.83
CA ASP A 82 -27.96 -25.44 -34.07
C ASP A 82 -28.75 -24.20 -34.53
N GLY A 83 -30.08 -24.20 -34.43
CA GLY A 83 -30.91 -23.02 -34.70
C GLY A 83 -30.64 -21.84 -33.76
N ARG A 84 -30.23 -22.09 -32.51
CA ARG A 84 -29.81 -21.02 -31.57
C ARG A 84 -28.42 -20.47 -31.89
N LEU A 85 -27.50 -21.32 -32.34
CA LEU A 85 -26.19 -20.89 -32.82
C LEU A 85 -26.31 -20.08 -34.12
N GLU A 86 -27.18 -20.49 -35.04
CA GLU A 86 -27.51 -19.75 -36.26
C GLU A 86 -28.07 -18.35 -35.97
N VAL A 87 -29.04 -18.23 -35.06
CA VAL A 87 -29.58 -16.92 -34.61
C VAL A 87 -28.49 -16.01 -34.03
N LEU A 88 -27.51 -16.55 -33.29
CA LEU A 88 -26.40 -15.77 -32.75
C LEU A 88 -25.38 -15.38 -33.82
N ARG A 89 -24.96 -16.34 -34.65
CA ARG A 89 -24.00 -16.16 -35.76
C ARG A 89 -24.46 -15.09 -36.75
N ASP A 90 -25.74 -15.17 -37.14
CA ASP A 90 -26.34 -14.29 -38.14
C ASP A 90 -27.06 -13.09 -37.48
N ARG A 91 -26.95 -12.96 -36.15
CA ARG A 91 -27.44 -11.86 -35.30
C ARG A 91 -28.93 -11.52 -35.52
N LEU A 92 -29.76 -12.55 -35.60
CA LEU A 92 -31.16 -12.46 -36.02
C LEU A 92 -32.08 -11.89 -34.91
N GLY A 93 -32.20 -10.56 -34.90
CA GLY A 93 -33.09 -9.80 -34.02
C GLY A 93 -32.37 -8.67 -33.29
N ILE A 94 -33.04 -8.06 -32.30
CA ILE A 94 -32.44 -7.02 -31.47
C ILE A 94 -31.54 -7.68 -30.41
N TRP A 95 -30.46 -7.01 -30.03
CA TRP A 95 -29.36 -7.60 -29.25
C TRP A 95 -29.80 -8.23 -27.91
N TYR A 96 -30.76 -7.62 -27.21
CA TYR A 96 -31.27 -8.13 -25.93
C TYR A 96 -32.21 -9.34 -26.10
N GLU A 97 -32.70 -9.60 -27.31
CA GLU A 97 -33.57 -10.75 -27.60
C GLU A 97 -32.75 -12.02 -27.84
N TYR A 98 -31.59 -11.90 -28.50
CA TYR A 98 -30.68 -13.04 -28.70
C TYR A 98 -29.65 -13.22 -27.56
N ALA A 99 -29.34 -12.18 -26.78
CA ALA A 99 -28.43 -12.30 -25.63
C ALA A 99 -28.79 -13.44 -24.64
N PRO A 100 -30.07 -13.71 -24.30
CA PRO A 100 -30.47 -14.87 -23.46
C PRO A 100 -30.14 -16.25 -24.03
N LEU A 101 -29.86 -16.38 -25.33
CA LEU A 101 -29.45 -17.65 -25.95
C LEU A 101 -28.05 -18.09 -25.47
N ILE A 102 -27.16 -17.13 -25.21
CA ILE A 102 -25.78 -17.40 -24.78
C ILE A 102 -25.75 -18.15 -23.42
N PRO A 103 -26.38 -17.68 -22.32
CA PRO A 103 -26.43 -18.43 -21.06
C PRO A 103 -27.25 -19.72 -21.19
N SER A 104 -28.23 -19.80 -22.11
CA SER A 104 -28.95 -21.05 -22.39
C SER A 104 -28.04 -22.12 -23.00
N LEU A 105 -27.19 -21.75 -23.96
CA LEU A 105 -26.18 -22.66 -24.55
C LEU A 105 -25.11 -23.04 -23.51
N VAL A 106 -24.65 -22.10 -22.68
CA VAL A 106 -23.71 -22.39 -21.58
C VAL A 106 -24.33 -23.36 -20.55
N GLN A 107 -25.62 -23.22 -20.24
CA GLN A 107 -26.32 -24.18 -19.37
C GLN A 107 -26.38 -25.58 -19.99
N GLN A 108 -26.48 -25.68 -21.31
CA GLN A 108 -26.46 -26.93 -22.08
C GLN A 108 -25.05 -27.53 -22.29
N GLY A 109 -23.98 -26.84 -21.88
CA GLY A 109 -22.61 -27.35 -21.87
C GLY A 109 -21.64 -26.69 -22.84
N PHE A 110 -22.06 -25.71 -23.64
CA PHE A 110 -21.15 -24.93 -24.48
C PHE A 110 -20.21 -24.06 -23.62
N SER A 111 -18.94 -23.97 -24.02
CA SER A 111 -18.03 -22.97 -23.44
C SER A 111 -18.17 -21.63 -24.19
N PRO A 112 -17.88 -20.47 -23.56
CA PRO A 112 -17.85 -19.18 -24.25
C PRO A 112 -16.95 -19.19 -25.49
N SER A 113 -15.81 -19.88 -25.44
CA SER A 113 -14.90 -20.04 -26.58
C SER A 113 -15.53 -20.86 -27.71
N THR A 114 -16.28 -21.91 -27.40
CA THR A 114 -17.01 -22.71 -28.39
C THR A 114 -18.16 -21.91 -29.03
N ILE A 115 -18.79 -21.00 -28.28
CA ILE A 115 -19.78 -20.06 -28.83
C ILE A 115 -19.08 -19.04 -29.74
N GLU A 116 -17.91 -18.53 -29.36
CA GLU A 116 -17.10 -17.62 -30.18
C GLU A 116 -16.65 -18.29 -31.50
N GLU A 117 -16.17 -19.53 -31.45
CA GLU A 117 -15.81 -20.34 -32.62
C GLU A 117 -17.01 -20.58 -33.57
N ALA A 118 -18.21 -20.82 -33.03
CA ALA A 118 -19.41 -21.12 -33.81
C ALA A 118 -20.18 -19.89 -34.33
N THR A 119 -20.02 -18.73 -33.70
CA THR A 119 -20.87 -17.54 -33.95
C THR A 119 -20.09 -16.26 -34.28
N GLY A 120 -18.78 -16.22 -34.02
CA GLY A 120 -17.97 -15.00 -34.14
C GLY A 120 -18.24 -13.93 -33.07
N ILE A 121 -19.14 -14.17 -32.10
CA ILE A 121 -19.38 -13.28 -30.96
C ILE A 121 -18.29 -13.53 -29.91
N SER A 122 -17.40 -12.55 -29.71
CA SER A 122 -16.26 -12.72 -28.80
C SER A 122 -16.67 -12.97 -27.35
N CYS A 123 -15.86 -13.68 -26.55
CA CYS A 123 -16.14 -13.90 -25.12
C CYS A 123 -16.40 -12.59 -24.33
N ILE A 124 -15.76 -11.48 -24.74
CA ILE A 124 -15.97 -10.15 -24.15
C ILE A 124 -17.36 -9.61 -24.52
N GLU A 125 -17.73 -9.71 -25.80
CA GLU A 125 -19.03 -9.28 -26.31
C GLU A 125 -20.17 -10.14 -25.73
N GLN A 126 -19.99 -11.46 -25.60
CA GLN A 126 -20.94 -12.37 -24.96
C GLN A 126 -21.26 -11.91 -23.52
N ASN A 127 -20.23 -11.67 -22.70
CA ASN A 127 -20.41 -11.17 -21.33
C ASN A 127 -21.11 -9.80 -21.30
N ARG A 128 -20.75 -8.89 -22.23
CA ARG A 128 -21.39 -7.58 -22.36
C ARG A 128 -22.88 -7.72 -22.67
N LEU A 129 -23.24 -8.49 -23.70
CA LEU A 129 -24.62 -8.74 -24.13
C LEU A 129 -25.48 -9.30 -22.99
N ILE A 130 -24.98 -10.31 -22.27
CA ILE A 130 -25.69 -10.94 -21.13
C ILE A 130 -25.97 -9.91 -20.03
N VAL A 131 -24.96 -9.17 -19.59
CA VAL A 131 -25.08 -8.24 -18.46
C VAL A 131 -25.89 -7.01 -18.85
N ALA A 132 -25.74 -6.50 -20.08
CA ALA A 132 -26.55 -5.41 -20.59
C ALA A 132 -28.03 -5.80 -20.74
N ALA A 133 -28.33 -7.05 -21.13
CA ALA A 133 -29.71 -7.54 -21.19
C ALA A 133 -30.33 -7.58 -19.80
N GLN A 134 -29.61 -8.10 -18.79
CA GLN A 134 -30.04 -8.06 -17.38
C GLN A 134 -30.22 -6.63 -16.84
N VAL A 135 -29.48 -5.65 -17.37
CA VAL A 135 -29.72 -4.22 -17.07
C VAL A 135 -31.00 -3.74 -17.75
N ARG A 136 -31.22 -4.02 -19.04
CA ARG A 136 -32.46 -3.66 -19.77
C ARG A 136 -33.70 -4.30 -19.14
N ASP A 137 -33.60 -5.55 -18.68
CA ASP A 137 -34.64 -6.25 -17.92
C ASP A 137 -34.96 -5.51 -16.61
N SER A 138 -33.94 -5.00 -15.89
CA SER A 138 -34.18 -4.20 -14.68
C SER A 138 -34.77 -2.81 -14.98
N LEU A 139 -34.57 -2.27 -16.18
CA LEU A 139 -35.23 -1.04 -16.62
C LEU A 139 -36.71 -1.29 -16.96
N LEU A 140 -37.03 -2.41 -17.63
CA LEU A 140 -38.41 -2.86 -17.93
C LEU A 140 -39.28 -3.05 -16.67
N HIS A 141 -38.67 -3.40 -15.53
CA HIS A 141 -39.37 -3.53 -14.24
C HIS A 141 -39.42 -2.22 -13.43
N SER A 142 -38.78 -1.16 -13.92
CA SER A 142 -38.95 0.20 -13.41
C SER A 142 -39.99 0.93 -14.25
N ASN A 143 -40.67 1.95 -13.69
CA ASN A 143 -41.58 2.80 -14.45
C ASN A 143 -40.79 3.78 -15.33
N LEU A 144 -40.05 3.25 -16.30
CA LEU A 144 -39.37 3.98 -17.36
C LEU A 144 -40.33 4.20 -18.53
N ASP A 145 -40.14 5.28 -19.25
CA ASP A 145 -40.86 5.59 -20.48
C ASP A 145 -40.33 4.77 -21.66
N ASP A 146 -41.23 4.29 -22.53
CA ASP A 146 -40.91 3.42 -23.66
C ASP A 146 -39.94 4.08 -24.66
N ASP A 147 -40.01 5.40 -24.82
CA ASP A 147 -39.11 6.18 -25.67
C ASP A 147 -37.65 6.08 -25.16
N THR A 148 -37.39 6.37 -23.88
CA THR A 148 -36.06 6.18 -23.26
C THR A 148 -35.59 4.72 -23.34
N LEU A 149 -36.49 3.74 -23.24
CA LEU A 149 -36.10 2.33 -23.37
C LEU A 149 -35.68 1.98 -24.82
N SER A 150 -36.45 2.46 -25.81
CA SER A 150 -36.22 2.19 -27.24
C SER A 150 -34.88 2.75 -27.76
N PHE A 151 -34.36 3.82 -27.15
CA PHE A 151 -33.03 4.37 -27.43
C PHE A 151 -31.94 3.28 -27.34
N PHE A 152 -32.04 2.38 -26.36
CA PHE A 152 -31.04 1.34 -26.12
C PHE A 152 -31.16 0.13 -27.07
N ASP A 153 -32.17 0.08 -27.94
CA ASP A 153 -32.36 -1.04 -28.86
C ASP A 153 -31.30 -1.05 -29.97
N ASN A 154 -30.74 0.12 -30.31
CA ASN A 154 -29.60 0.27 -31.21
C ASN A 154 -28.32 0.52 -30.40
N ASN A 155 -27.34 -0.39 -30.47
CA ASN A 155 -26.03 -0.34 -29.78
C ASN A 155 -26.03 -0.14 -28.24
N GLY A 156 -27.18 -0.03 -27.58
CA GLY A 156 -27.29 0.20 -26.14
C GLY A 156 -26.64 -0.87 -25.25
N ALA A 157 -26.26 -2.02 -25.80
CA ALA A 157 -25.48 -3.05 -25.12
C ALA A 157 -24.15 -2.52 -24.52
N GLU A 158 -23.46 -1.58 -25.18
CA GLU A 158 -22.23 -1.00 -24.63
C GLU A 158 -22.52 -0.04 -23.47
N ILE A 159 -23.58 0.77 -23.62
CA ILE A 159 -23.98 1.81 -22.66
C ILE A 159 -24.57 1.19 -21.39
N LEU A 160 -25.54 0.29 -21.52
CA LEU A 160 -26.19 -0.37 -20.39
C LEU A 160 -25.23 -1.27 -19.60
N TYR A 161 -24.17 -1.78 -20.24
CA TYR A 161 -23.15 -2.56 -19.54
C TYR A 161 -22.40 -1.73 -18.49
N GLU A 162 -22.15 -0.43 -18.69
CA GLU A 162 -21.38 0.37 -17.72
C GLU A 162 -22.17 0.72 -16.45
N ILE A 163 -23.50 0.88 -16.53
CA ILE A 163 -24.36 1.09 -15.36
C ILE A 163 -24.68 -0.21 -14.57
N ARG A 164 -24.09 -1.37 -14.94
CA ARG A 164 -24.31 -2.68 -14.28
C ARG A 164 -24.14 -2.67 -12.75
N LEU A 165 -23.28 -1.80 -12.21
CA LEU A 165 -22.97 -1.70 -10.78
C LEU A 165 -23.96 -0.83 -9.98
N LEU A 166 -24.90 -0.14 -10.65
CA LEU A 166 -25.94 0.69 -10.02
C LEU A 166 -27.14 -0.15 -9.53
N SER A 167 -27.91 0.35 -8.55
CA SER A 167 -29.20 -0.25 -8.14
C SER A 167 -30.27 -0.09 -9.22
N VAL A 168 -31.42 -0.78 -9.09
CA VAL A 168 -32.53 -0.65 -10.06
C VAL A 168 -33.03 0.79 -10.18
N ASP A 169 -33.26 1.46 -9.05
CA ASP A 169 -33.72 2.85 -9.02
C ASP A 169 -32.70 3.78 -9.69
N GLN A 170 -31.42 3.60 -9.37
CA GLN A 170 -30.31 4.34 -9.97
C GLN A 170 -30.20 4.10 -11.47
N ARG A 171 -30.34 2.86 -11.95
CA ARG A 171 -30.37 2.55 -13.39
C ARG A 171 -31.49 3.30 -14.09
N SER A 172 -32.70 3.36 -13.51
CA SER A 172 -33.84 4.06 -14.12
C SER A 172 -33.64 5.59 -14.21
N ALA A 173 -33.05 6.22 -13.19
CA ALA A 173 -32.72 7.64 -13.22
C ALA A 173 -31.56 7.93 -14.19
N THR A 174 -30.53 7.07 -14.18
CA THR A 174 -29.33 7.21 -15.03
C THR A 174 -29.67 7.00 -16.50
N ALA A 175 -30.55 6.05 -16.84
CA ALA A 175 -31.01 5.79 -18.20
C ALA A 175 -31.64 7.05 -18.84
N ARG A 176 -32.55 7.73 -18.14
CA ARG A 176 -33.13 8.99 -18.64
C ARG A 176 -32.08 10.07 -18.87
N PHE A 177 -31.17 10.26 -17.92
CA PHE A 177 -30.12 11.28 -18.03
C PHE A 177 -29.13 11.00 -19.18
N ILE A 178 -28.82 9.71 -19.43
CA ILE A 178 -28.01 9.28 -20.59
C ILE A 178 -28.69 9.67 -21.91
N VAL A 179 -30.01 9.43 -22.03
CA VAL A 179 -30.77 9.76 -23.25
C VAL A 179 -30.92 11.28 -23.41
N GLU A 180 -31.26 12.00 -22.33
CA GLU A 180 -31.35 13.47 -22.32
C GLU A 180 -30.06 14.13 -22.82
N ARG A 181 -28.89 13.58 -22.46
CA ARG A 181 -27.58 14.15 -22.79
C ARG A 181 -26.84 13.45 -23.94
N SER A 182 -27.43 12.40 -24.54
CA SER A 182 -26.84 11.58 -25.61
C SER A 182 -25.43 11.04 -25.28
N PHE A 183 -25.18 10.63 -24.02
CA PHE A 183 -23.84 10.23 -23.55
C PHE A 183 -23.30 8.96 -24.22
N ASP A 184 -21.99 8.96 -24.51
CA ASP A 184 -21.27 7.77 -24.98
C ASP A 184 -20.92 6.77 -23.86
N GLY A 185 -20.45 5.58 -24.22
CA GLY A 185 -20.12 4.53 -23.23
C GLY A 185 -19.02 4.90 -22.22
N ARG A 186 -18.14 5.86 -22.55
CA ARG A 186 -17.11 6.38 -21.64
C ARG A 186 -17.69 7.42 -20.69
N GLU A 187 -18.50 8.34 -21.19
CA GLU A 187 -19.23 9.31 -20.36
C GLU A 187 -20.17 8.60 -19.38
N VAL A 188 -20.84 7.53 -19.84
CA VAL A 188 -21.64 6.64 -18.98
C VAL A 188 -20.79 5.90 -17.93
N GLN A 189 -19.56 5.51 -18.26
CA GLN A 189 -18.63 4.93 -17.27
C GLN A 189 -18.17 5.95 -16.22
N GLU A 190 -17.88 7.20 -16.62
CA GLU A 190 -17.56 8.29 -15.67
C GLU A 190 -18.78 8.62 -14.78
N LEU A 191 -19.99 8.68 -15.35
CA LEU A 191 -21.26 8.86 -14.63
C LEU A 191 -21.54 7.73 -13.62
N ALA A 192 -21.45 6.47 -14.05
CA ALA A 192 -21.64 5.31 -13.18
C ALA A 192 -20.62 5.29 -12.04
N ARG A 193 -19.35 5.65 -12.32
CA ARG A 193 -18.31 5.81 -11.30
C ARG A 193 -18.65 6.93 -10.30
N ALA A 194 -19.09 8.09 -10.78
CA ALA A 194 -19.47 9.22 -9.92
C ALA A 194 -20.59 8.85 -8.94
N ILE A 195 -21.67 8.23 -9.44
CA ILE A 195 -22.80 7.74 -8.61
C ILE A 195 -22.34 6.70 -7.57
N LYS A 196 -21.43 5.79 -7.94
CA LYS A 196 -20.91 4.78 -6.99
C LYS A 196 -19.88 5.33 -6.00
N ASP A 197 -19.28 6.48 -6.25
CA ASP A 197 -18.32 7.11 -5.35
C ASP A 197 -18.97 8.13 -4.39
N TYR A 198 -20.00 8.85 -4.86
CA TYR A 198 -20.67 9.95 -4.15
C TYR A 198 -20.94 9.71 -2.65
N PRO A 199 -21.50 8.55 -2.20
CA PRO A 199 -21.78 8.32 -0.78
C PRO A 199 -20.52 8.22 0.11
N ARG A 200 -19.35 7.90 -0.47
CA ARG A 200 -18.07 7.82 0.24
C ARG A 200 -17.41 9.18 0.46
N ARG A 201 -17.98 10.26 -0.10
CA ARG A 201 -17.44 11.62 -0.10
C ARG A 201 -18.19 12.58 0.82
N ARG A 202 -18.99 12.04 1.74
CA ARG A 202 -19.68 12.83 2.77
C ARG A 202 -18.63 13.53 3.65
N GLY A 203 -18.67 14.86 3.67
CA GLY A 203 -17.75 15.71 4.43
C GLY A 203 -16.67 16.37 3.58
N ASP A 204 -16.54 16.04 2.29
CA ASP A 204 -15.82 16.86 1.32
C ASP A 204 -16.59 18.18 1.07
N ASP A 205 -15.89 19.28 0.72
CA ASP A 205 -16.54 20.58 0.50
C ASP A 205 -17.60 20.54 -0.60
N GLY A 206 -18.69 21.28 -0.39
CA GLY A 206 -19.82 21.37 -1.30
C GLY A 206 -20.69 20.11 -1.39
N TRP A 207 -20.37 18.99 -0.72
CA TRP A 207 -21.11 17.72 -0.84
C TRP A 207 -22.62 17.90 -0.64
N ASP A 208 -23.05 18.58 0.43
CA ASP A 208 -24.47 18.81 0.72
C ASP A 208 -25.21 19.71 -0.31
N CYS A 209 -24.52 20.28 -1.31
CA CYS A 209 -25.14 21.11 -2.36
C CYS A 209 -25.60 20.33 -3.60
N PHE A 210 -25.24 19.04 -3.73
CA PHE A 210 -25.61 18.18 -4.85
C PHE A 210 -26.59 17.08 -4.38
N ASP A 211 -27.50 16.63 -5.23
CA ASP A 211 -28.43 15.54 -4.88
C ASP A 211 -27.90 14.16 -5.33
N TYR A 212 -27.88 13.20 -4.40
CA TYR A 212 -27.49 11.82 -4.67
C TYR A 212 -28.48 11.04 -5.54
N VAL A 213 -29.77 11.42 -5.51
CA VAL A 213 -30.82 10.79 -6.32
C VAL A 213 -30.70 11.21 -7.80
N VAL A 214 -29.98 12.30 -8.08
CA VAL A 214 -29.89 12.92 -9.41
C VAL A 214 -28.53 12.59 -10.06
N PRO A 215 -28.50 11.81 -11.16
CA PRO A 215 -27.25 11.36 -11.79
C PRO A 215 -26.31 12.51 -12.21
N GLY A 216 -26.88 13.56 -12.81
CA GLY A 216 -26.12 14.74 -13.25
C GLY A 216 -25.46 15.50 -12.11
N ASP A 217 -26.12 15.62 -10.96
CA ASP A 217 -25.55 16.22 -9.75
C ASP A 217 -24.39 15.39 -9.17
N CYS A 218 -24.49 14.06 -9.19
CA CYS A 218 -23.39 13.18 -8.81
C CYS A 218 -22.14 13.38 -9.68
N LEU A 219 -22.33 13.52 -11.00
CA LEU A 219 -21.25 13.79 -11.96
C LEU A 219 -20.72 15.24 -11.85
N ALA A 220 -21.61 16.21 -11.61
CA ALA A 220 -21.26 17.60 -11.37
C ALA A 220 -20.36 17.72 -10.13
N PHE A 221 -20.71 17.01 -9.05
CA PHE A 221 -19.89 16.95 -7.85
C PHE A 221 -18.52 16.32 -8.11
N MET A 222 -18.43 15.28 -8.96
CA MET A 222 -17.14 14.70 -9.36
C MET A 222 -16.24 15.75 -10.04
N TYR A 223 -16.76 16.49 -11.03
CA TYR A 223 -15.99 17.55 -11.71
C TYR A 223 -15.71 18.76 -10.80
N PHE A 224 -16.63 19.11 -9.91
CA PHE A 224 -16.45 20.14 -8.89
C PHE A 224 -15.27 19.82 -7.97
N ARG A 225 -15.19 18.59 -7.44
CA ARG A 225 -14.05 18.11 -6.64
C ARG A 225 -12.73 18.19 -7.38
N HIS A 226 -12.66 17.67 -8.61
CA HIS A 226 -11.45 17.73 -9.44
C HIS A 226 -10.99 19.18 -9.67
N SER A 227 -11.90 20.16 -9.68
CA SER A 227 -11.54 21.57 -9.77
C SER A 227 -10.72 22.07 -8.56
N GLY A 228 -10.98 21.54 -7.36
CA GLY A 228 -10.25 21.85 -6.13
C GLY A 228 -8.87 21.18 -6.01
N GLU A 229 -8.62 20.13 -6.80
CA GLU A 229 -7.30 19.50 -6.92
C GLU A 229 -6.33 20.34 -7.78
N HIS A 230 -6.86 21.28 -8.58
CA HIS A 230 -6.08 22.19 -9.41
C HIS A 230 -5.77 23.52 -8.71
N ARG A 231 -4.60 24.10 -9.01
CA ARG A 231 -4.20 25.42 -8.48
C ARG A 231 -5.26 26.49 -8.80
N ASN A 232 -5.60 27.32 -7.83
CA ASN A 232 -6.42 28.51 -8.04
C ASN A 232 -5.51 29.75 -8.21
N PRO A 233 -5.65 30.56 -9.28
CA PRO A 233 -6.40 30.30 -10.51
C PRO A 233 -5.65 29.34 -11.47
N SER A 234 -6.41 28.61 -12.29
CA SER A 234 -5.91 27.85 -13.44
C SER A 234 -7.01 27.63 -14.50
N GLU A 235 -6.60 27.35 -15.73
CA GLU A 235 -7.53 26.95 -16.80
C GLU A 235 -8.15 25.58 -16.52
N GLN A 236 -7.37 24.65 -15.94
CA GLN A 236 -7.80 23.31 -15.56
C GLN A 236 -8.95 23.34 -14.55
N ARG A 237 -8.83 24.11 -13.45
CA ARG A 237 -9.94 24.38 -12.50
C ARG A 237 -11.16 24.97 -13.23
N THR A 238 -10.93 25.89 -14.17
CA THR A 238 -12.01 26.56 -14.91
C THR A 238 -12.75 25.60 -15.85
N SER A 239 -12.04 24.68 -16.52
CA SER A 239 -12.62 23.62 -17.35
C SER A 239 -13.39 22.59 -16.53
N ALA A 240 -12.88 22.21 -15.36
CA ALA A 240 -13.57 21.31 -14.44
C ALA A 240 -14.89 21.92 -13.92
N LEU A 241 -14.88 23.20 -13.50
CA LEU A 241 -16.12 23.89 -13.08
C LEU A 241 -17.12 24.08 -14.22
N LYS A 242 -16.68 24.34 -15.46
CA LYS A 242 -17.58 24.38 -16.61
C LYS A 242 -18.27 23.04 -16.86
N ARG A 243 -17.51 21.94 -16.88
CA ARG A 243 -18.09 20.58 -16.98
C ARG A 243 -19.01 20.23 -15.82
N ALA A 244 -18.70 20.69 -14.60
CA ALA A 244 -19.61 20.55 -13.47
C ALA A 244 -20.94 21.29 -13.71
N LEU A 245 -20.91 22.52 -14.22
CA LEU A 245 -22.10 23.32 -14.52
C LEU A 245 -22.92 22.75 -15.70
N GLU A 246 -22.24 22.20 -16.71
CA GLU A 246 -22.85 21.59 -17.90
C GLU A 246 -23.73 20.36 -17.55
N VAL A 247 -23.32 19.57 -16.55
CA VAL A 247 -24.05 18.34 -16.13
C VAL A 247 -24.89 18.52 -14.86
N ALA A 248 -24.74 19.61 -14.11
CA ALA A 248 -25.54 19.89 -12.91
C ALA A 248 -27.02 20.09 -13.25
N VAL A 249 -27.90 19.48 -12.45
CA VAL A 249 -29.35 19.45 -12.69
C VAL A 249 -30.09 20.28 -11.65
N THR A 250 -29.76 20.16 -10.35
CA THR A 250 -30.41 20.97 -9.32
C THR A 250 -29.88 22.40 -9.31
N ASP A 251 -30.73 23.37 -8.96
CA ASP A 251 -30.31 24.77 -8.91
C ASP A 251 -29.36 25.04 -7.74
N LYS A 252 -29.39 24.21 -6.69
CA LYS A 252 -28.42 24.22 -5.59
C LYS A 252 -27.02 23.80 -6.04
N ALA A 253 -26.92 22.75 -6.86
CA ALA A 253 -25.66 22.32 -7.48
C ALA A 253 -25.13 23.39 -8.44
N LYS A 254 -25.97 23.89 -9.35
CA LYS A 254 -25.61 24.98 -10.28
C LYS A 254 -25.10 26.20 -9.55
N GLN A 255 -25.80 26.66 -8.50
CA GLN A 255 -25.36 27.82 -7.72
C GLN A 255 -24.00 27.58 -7.04
N ARG A 256 -23.80 26.44 -6.36
CA ARG A 256 -22.50 26.14 -5.71
C ARG A 256 -21.34 26.12 -6.71
N VAL A 257 -21.56 25.68 -7.95
CA VAL A 257 -20.57 25.70 -9.03
C VAL A 257 -20.35 27.12 -9.59
N LEU A 258 -21.42 27.91 -9.74
CA LEU A 258 -21.34 29.32 -10.14
C LEU A 258 -20.58 30.17 -9.11
N ASP A 259 -20.87 30.03 -7.81
CA ASP A 259 -20.18 30.71 -6.72
C ASP A 259 -18.66 30.47 -6.79
N GLU A 260 -18.25 29.22 -7.05
CA GLU A 260 -16.85 28.78 -7.18
C GLU A 260 -16.16 29.32 -8.45
N LEU A 261 -16.96 29.65 -9.47
CA LEU A 261 -16.53 30.28 -10.73
C LEU A 261 -16.42 31.80 -10.58
N GLU A 262 -17.39 32.44 -9.91
CA GLU A 262 -17.49 33.89 -9.71
C GLU A 262 -16.55 34.41 -8.61
N ALA A 263 -16.16 33.56 -7.65
CA ALA A 263 -15.04 33.82 -6.73
C ALA A 263 -13.69 34.11 -7.46
N LYS A 264 -13.60 33.80 -8.76
CA LYS A 264 -12.47 34.17 -9.63
C LYS A 264 -12.59 35.57 -10.24
N VAL A 265 -13.79 36.15 -10.28
CA VAL A 265 -14.12 37.45 -10.89
C VAL A 265 -14.15 38.56 -9.83
N GLY A 266 -14.60 38.24 -8.61
CA GLY A 266 -14.66 39.15 -7.45
C GLY A 266 -13.31 39.54 -6.84
N GLY A 267 -12.33 39.92 -7.66
CA GLY A 267 -10.94 40.25 -7.26
C GLY A 267 -10.76 41.56 -6.49
N VAL A 268 -11.76 42.04 -5.75
CA VAL A 268 -11.71 43.26 -4.93
C VAL A 268 -12.50 43.10 -3.63
N ASN A 269 -11.79 43.22 -2.50
CA ASN A 269 -12.29 43.62 -1.18
C ASN A 269 -13.59 42.98 -0.66
N LYS A 270 -13.52 41.68 -0.36
CA LYS A 270 -13.82 41.29 1.03
C LYS A 270 -12.53 40.90 1.73
N VAL A 271 -12.07 41.75 2.64
CA VAL A 271 -11.17 41.35 3.72
C VAL A 271 -12.04 40.72 4.81
N ASP A 272 -12.64 39.57 4.49
CA ASP A 272 -12.86 38.58 5.54
C ASP A 272 -11.46 38.11 5.94
N GLU A 273 -11.21 38.03 7.25
CA GLU A 273 -9.91 37.72 7.83
C GLU A 273 -9.61 36.21 7.71
N VAL A 274 -9.58 35.72 6.47
CA VAL A 274 -8.98 34.43 6.09
C VAL A 274 -7.48 34.60 6.27
N ALA A 275 -7.05 34.53 7.52
CA ALA A 275 -5.66 34.38 7.90
C ALA A 275 -5.05 33.32 6.96
N ILE A 276 -3.92 33.62 6.34
CA ILE A 276 -3.18 32.67 5.51
C ILE A 276 -2.64 31.63 6.49
N GLY A 277 -3.49 30.66 6.81
CA GLY A 277 -3.30 29.72 7.90
C GLY A 277 -1.99 29.00 7.66
N ILE A 278 -1.02 29.24 8.53
CA ILE A 278 0.31 28.65 8.44
C ILE A 278 0.11 27.14 8.44
N LYS A 279 0.27 26.52 7.27
CA LYS A 279 -0.11 25.13 7.04
C LYS A 279 0.85 24.24 7.80
N VAL A 280 0.48 23.89 9.04
CA VAL A 280 1.21 22.94 9.87
C VAL A 280 1.33 21.63 9.07
N PRO A 281 2.55 21.13 8.79
CA PRO A 281 2.71 19.92 8.00
C PRO A 281 2.25 18.71 8.80
N VAL A 282 1.11 18.13 8.40
CA VAL A 282 0.58 16.90 9.00
C VAL A 282 1.29 15.71 8.33
N VAL A 283 2.38 15.26 8.94
CA VAL A 283 3.14 14.09 8.49
C VAL A 283 2.53 12.81 9.08
N ARG A 284 2.24 11.82 8.23
CA ARG A 284 1.84 10.48 8.67
C ARG A 284 3.08 9.59 8.77
N MET A 285 3.59 9.41 9.98
CA MET A 285 4.72 8.52 10.28
C MET A 285 4.54 7.13 9.64
N GLN A 286 5.41 6.78 8.70
CA GLN A 286 5.42 5.47 8.05
C GLN A 286 6.18 4.44 8.90
N PHE A 287 5.79 3.17 8.82
CA PHE A 287 6.48 2.06 9.51
C PHE A 287 7.95 1.88 9.10
N GLY A 288 8.38 2.45 7.96
CA GLY A 288 9.78 2.45 7.50
C GLY A 288 10.53 3.78 7.68
N GLU A 289 9.84 4.87 8.02
CA GLU A 289 10.49 6.17 8.32
C GLU A 289 11.16 6.18 9.70
N VAL A 290 10.78 5.23 10.56
CA VAL A 290 11.62 4.79 11.69
C VAL A 290 12.75 3.95 11.09
N ALA A 291 13.77 4.66 10.57
CA ALA A 291 14.68 4.16 9.55
C ALA A 291 15.31 2.79 9.85
N GLU A 292 15.09 1.85 8.93
CA GLU A 292 15.67 0.49 8.81
C GLU A 292 15.55 -0.47 10.00
N ALA A 293 15.14 0.01 11.17
CA ALA A 293 14.90 -0.78 12.37
C ALA A 293 13.42 -0.72 12.73
N THR A 294 12.72 -1.86 12.62
CA THR A 294 11.27 -2.00 12.87
C THR A 294 10.83 -1.63 14.30
N SER A 295 11.80 -1.36 15.19
CA SER A 295 11.65 -0.66 16.45
C SER A 295 12.98 -0.02 16.83
N VAL A 296 12.96 0.95 17.74
CA VAL A 296 14.14 1.52 18.40
C VAL A 296 14.10 1.26 19.90
N VAL A 297 15.27 1.19 20.53
CA VAL A 297 15.43 1.02 21.98
C VAL A 297 16.04 2.29 22.56
N VAL A 298 15.35 2.91 23.52
CA VAL A 298 15.83 4.11 24.22
C VAL A 298 16.44 3.70 25.57
N LEU A 299 17.73 3.99 25.76
CA LEU A 299 18.48 3.60 26.94
C LEU A 299 18.99 4.82 27.72
N PRO A 300 18.98 4.78 29.07
CA PRO A 300 19.66 5.79 29.86
C PRO A 300 21.18 5.63 29.69
N VAL A 301 21.88 6.76 29.59
CA VAL A 301 23.33 6.80 29.37
C VAL A 301 24.06 7.25 30.63
N CYS A 302 25.12 6.54 30.99
CA CYS A 302 26.17 6.98 31.92
C CYS A 302 27.47 7.25 31.18
N LYS A 303 28.35 8.06 31.77
CA LYS A 303 29.76 8.14 31.38
C LYS A 303 30.63 7.29 32.29
N GLU A 304 31.82 6.92 31.80
CA GLU A 304 32.86 6.24 32.59
C GLU A 304 33.20 6.95 33.91
N GLU A 305 33.19 8.28 33.96
CA GLU A 305 33.56 9.04 35.16
C GLU A 305 32.49 8.98 36.27
N GLU A 306 31.27 8.55 35.94
CA GLU A 306 30.17 8.37 36.89
C GLU A 306 30.19 6.96 37.52
N GLY A 307 30.95 6.04 36.92
CA GLY A 307 31.28 4.71 37.43
C GLY A 307 30.09 3.91 37.97
N VAL A 308 30.33 3.20 39.08
CA VAL A 308 29.32 2.40 39.77
C VAL A 308 28.07 3.22 40.11
N LYS A 309 28.26 4.46 40.58
CA LYS A 309 27.15 5.31 41.04
C LYS A 309 26.19 5.64 39.91
N GLY A 310 26.70 6.10 38.76
CA GLY A 310 25.86 6.36 37.59
C GLY A 310 25.05 5.12 37.18
N VAL A 311 25.71 3.96 37.11
CA VAL A 311 25.08 2.69 36.70
C VAL A 311 23.97 2.24 37.65
N VAL A 312 24.09 2.53 38.95
CA VAL A 312 23.07 2.23 39.96
C VAL A 312 21.96 3.29 40.01
N ASP A 313 22.29 4.57 39.88
CA ASP A 313 21.33 5.68 39.98
C ASP A 313 20.40 5.79 38.75
N ALA A 314 20.83 5.32 37.58
CA ALA A 314 20.08 5.39 36.32
C ALA A 314 18.74 4.63 36.36
N PRO A 315 17.66 5.12 35.69
CA PRO A 315 16.34 4.48 35.69
C PRO A 315 16.41 2.99 35.33
N MET A 316 15.86 2.09 36.17
CA MET A 316 15.81 0.66 35.87
C MET A 316 14.71 0.32 34.85
N LYS A 317 13.52 0.94 34.99
CA LYS A 317 12.39 0.78 34.05
C LYS A 317 12.28 1.99 33.11
N CYS A 318 12.46 1.71 31.82
CA CYS A 318 12.22 2.60 30.70
C CYS A 318 11.32 1.85 29.71
N THR A 319 10.03 2.17 29.65
CA THR A 319 9.07 1.45 28.79
C THR A 319 8.40 2.38 27.78
N PRO A 320 8.40 2.06 26.48
CA PRO A 320 7.61 2.77 25.47
C PRO A 320 6.11 2.57 25.72
N THR A 321 5.32 3.60 25.45
CA THR A 321 3.87 3.64 25.71
C THR A 321 3.13 4.40 24.62
N GLY A 322 1.88 3.99 24.36
CA GLY A 322 1.04 4.59 23.31
C GLY A 322 1.52 4.28 21.88
N GLU A 323 0.78 4.81 20.91
CA GLU A 323 0.99 4.56 19.47
C GLU A 323 2.27 5.20 18.92
N PHE A 324 2.80 6.22 19.60
CA PHE A 324 4.03 6.94 19.26
C PHE A 324 5.28 6.44 20.01
N GLY A 325 5.17 5.33 20.77
CA GLY A 325 6.31 4.72 21.45
C GLY A 325 6.94 5.56 22.57
N ILE A 326 6.19 6.48 23.18
CA ILE A 326 6.68 7.46 24.16
C ILE A 326 7.27 6.74 25.38
N VAL A 327 8.58 6.87 25.60
CA VAL A 327 9.27 6.18 26.70
C VAL A 327 9.11 6.94 28.01
N THR A 328 8.46 6.29 28.98
CA THR A 328 8.38 6.78 30.36
C THR A 328 9.45 6.10 31.21
N ALA A 329 10.21 6.90 31.95
CA ALA A 329 11.22 6.46 32.91
C ALA A 329 10.66 6.50 34.34
N GLU A 330 11.10 5.56 35.20
CA GLU A 330 10.72 5.54 36.64
C GLU A 330 11.21 6.74 37.46
N ARG A 331 12.20 7.48 36.96
CA ARG A 331 12.88 8.60 37.62
C ARG A 331 13.46 9.55 36.56
N GLY A 332 13.70 10.80 36.94
CA GLY A 332 14.35 11.78 36.05
C GLY A 332 15.78 11.37 35.68
N TRP A 333 16.16 11.55 34.41
CA TRP A 333 17.49 11.26 33.91
C TRP A 333 17.85 12.17 32.73
N ASN A 334 19.11 12.60 32.63
CA ASN A 334 19.53 13.71 31.77
C ASN A 334 20.25 13.30 30.47
N LYS A 335 20.62 12.03 30.29
CA LYS A 335 21.33 11.54 29.10
C LYS A 335 20.66 10.28 28.57
N TRP A 336 20.29 10.29 27.30
CA TRP A 336 19.59 9.21 26.65
C TRP A 336 20.24 8.91 25.30
N VAL A 337 20.18 7.65 24.88
CA VAL A 337 20.57 7.21 23.53
C VAL A 337 19.41 6.44 22.92
N VAL A 338 19.18 6.65 21.63
CA VAL A 338 18.28 5.85 20.82
C VAL A 338 19.15 4.94 19.96
N LEU A 339 18.95 3.63 20.04
CA LEU A 339 19.65 2.64 19.23
C LEU A 339 18.63 1.84 18.39
N PRO A 340 19.02 1.32 17.21
CA PRO A 340 18.24 0.31 16.49
C PRO A 340 17.90 -0.87 17.40
N SER A 341 16.69 -1.46 17.27
CA SER A 341 16.30 -2.66 18.02
C SER A 341 16.96 -3.95 17.47
N TRP A 342 18.29 -3.94 17.35
CA TRP A 342 19.09 -5.13 17.05
C TRP A 342 18.78 -6.26 18.03
N ASN A 343 18.88 -7.51 17.58
CA ASN A 343 18.51 -8.70 18.38
C ASN A 343 19.08 -8.75 19.83
N PRO A 344 20.32 -8.32 20.14
CA PRO A 344 20.82 -8.27 21.51
C PRO A 344 20.11 -7.24 22.41
N LEU A 345 19.54 -6.19 21.82
CA LEU A 345 18.83 -5.12 22.53
C LEU A 345 17.33 -5.40 22.64
N ALA A 346 16.73 -6.05 21.63
CA ALA A 346 15.31 -6.42 21.62
C ALA A 346 14.88 -7.30 22.83
N GLY A 347 15.83 -8.00 23.46
CA GLY A 347 15.61 -8.78 24.69
C GLY A 347 15.64 -7.99 26.01
N LEU A 348 16.04 -6.71 26.00
CA LEU A 348 16.22 -5.88 27.21
C LEU A 348 14.87 -5.36 27.75
N LYS A 349 14.17 -6.18 28.54
CA LYS A 349 12.85 -5.83 29.11
C LYS A 349 12.92 -4.78 30.22
N GLN A 350 13.99 -4.76 31.01
CA GLN A 350 14.24 -3.84 32.13
C GLN A 350 15.74 -3.87 32.46
N GLY A 351 16.27 -2.81 33.09
CA GLY A 351 17.66 -2.77 33.57
C GLY A 351 18.71 -2.46 32.51
N GLY A 352 18.33 -2.36 31.23
CA GLY A 352 19.21 -1.87 30.17
C GLY A 352 19.84 -0.51 30.52
N ILE A 353 21.12 -0.35 30.18
CA ILE A 353 21.86 0.89 30.33
C ILE A 353 22.97 0.95 29.28
N ALA A 354 23.28 2.16 28.81
CA ALA A 354 24.42 2.39 27.94
C ALA A 354 25.52 3.17 28.70
N VAL A 355 26.77 2.74 28.59
CA VAL A 355 27.92 3.35 29.26
C VAL A 355 28.90 3.84 28.21
N ALA A 356 29.07 5.16 28.14
CA ALA A 356 30.00 5.82 27.23
C ALA A 356 31.41 5.84 27.86
N PHE A 357 32.33 5.11 27.22
CA PHE A 357 33.74 5.12 27.52
C PHE A 357 34.52 5.92 26.46
N ARG A 358 35.56 6.64 26.87
CA ARG A 358 36.37 7.50 26.00
C ARG A 358 37.34 6.71 25.11
N ASP A 359 37.78 5.55 25.58
CA ASP A 359 38.82 4.73 24.94
C ASP A 359 38.46 3.23 25.09
N ALA A 360 38.52 2.49 23.98
CA ALA A 360 38.16 1.07 23.88
C ALA A 360 39.15 0.09 24.55
N ARG A 361 40.26 0.56 25.15
CA ARG A 361 41.17 -0.25 26.00
C ARG A 361 40.46 -0.86 27.22
N VAL A 362 39.29 -0.35 27.60
CA VAL A 362 38.43 -0.94 28.65
C VAL A 362 37.83 -2.30 28.27
N LEU A 363 37.98 -2.72 27.00
CA LEU A 363 37.53 -4.03 26.52
C LEU A 363 38.62 -5.10 26.74
N PRO A 364 38.29 -6.29 27.27
CA PRO A 364 39.25 -7.34 27.63
C PRO A 364 39.74 -8.16 26.42
N TRP A 365 39.85 -7.57 25.23
CA TRP A 365 40.38 -8.21 24.02
C TRP A 365 41.26 -7.27 23.20
N LYS A 366 42.19 -7.84 22.42
CA LYS A 366 43.12 -7.07 21.59
C LYS A 366 42.40 -6.48 20.39
N VAL A 367 42.13 -5.17 20.43
CA VAL A 367 41.70 -4.36 19.28
C VAL A 367 42.93 -3.83 18.51
N ASN A 368 42.79 -3.52 17.23
CA ASN A 368 43.85 -2.88 16.43
C ASN A 368 44.25 -1.52 17.02
N LYS A 369 45.51 -1.08 16.84
CA LYS A 369 46.05 0.13 17.50
C LYS A 369 45.14 1.36 17.33
N TRP A 370 44.70 1.65 16.11
CA TRP A 370 43.80 2.75 15.76
C TRP A 370 42.40 2.65 16.38
N GLN A 371 41.93 1.43 16.66
CA GLN A 371 40.61 1.14 17.25
C GLN A 371 40.64 1.05 18.78
N LYS A 372 41.79 1.34 19.42
CA LYS A 372 41.93 1.42 20.88
C LYS A 372 41.52 2.80 21.38
N GLU A 373 42.13 3.86 20.86
CA GLU A 373 41.90 5.26 21.24
C GLU A 373 40.55 5.84 20.76
N GLU A 374 39.60 4.95 20.47
CA GLU A 374 38.28 5.26 19.94
C GLU A 374 37.22 5.10 21.04
N SER A 375 36.33 6.08 21.15
CA SER A 375 35.21 6.03 22.12
C SER A 375 34.22 4.93 21.78
N ILE A 376 33.61 4.33 22.81
CA ILE A 376 32.66 3.23 22.66
C ILE A 376 31.46 3.39 23.58
N LEU A 377 30.33 2.84 23.17
CA LEU A 377 29.11 2.76 23.95
C LEU A 377 28.84 1.30 24.29
N VAL A 378 29.08 0.93 25.55
CA VAL A 378 28.88 -0.43 26.06
C VAL A 378 27.46 -0.54 26.63
N VAL A 379 26.63 -1.43 26.07
CA VAL A 379 25.28 -1.68 26.59
C VAL A 379 25.30 -2.88 27.52
N ALA A 380 24.75 -2.71 28.72
CA ALA A 380 24.68 -3.75 29.75
C ALA A 380 23.24 -3.96 30.27
N ASP A 381 22.95 -5.20 30.64
CA ASP A 381 21.72 -5.63 31.31
C ASP A 381 21.96 -5.70 32.82
N ARG A 382 21.54 -4.66 33.56
CA ARG A 382 21.63 -4.61 35.04
C ARG A 382 20.64 -5.55 35.73
N GLY A 383 19.73 -6.18 34.99
CA GLY A 383 18.87 -7.26 35.48
C GLY A 383 19.60 -8.61 35.56
N LYS A 384 20.75 -8.76 34.88
CA LYS A 384 21.62 -9.94 34.96
C LYS A 384 22.94 -9.59 35.61
N LYS A 385 23.08 -9.90 36.91
CA LYS A 385 24.29 -9.58 37.69
C LYS A 385 25.20 -10.78 37.94
N ASP A 386 24.71 -12.00 37.77
CA ASP A 386 25.49 -13.21 38.04
C ASP A 386 26.56 -13.47 36.97
N VAL A 387 27.80 -13.72 37.40
CA VAL A 387 28.93 -14.08 36.52
C VAL A 387 28.85 -15.59 36.17
N VAL A 388 27.87 -15.95 35.34
CA VAL A 388 27.54 -17.35 35.00
C VAL A 388 28.46 -17.96 33.94
N ALA A 389 28.78 -17.24 32.87
CA ALA A 389 29.46 -17.77 31.68
C ALA A 389 30.94 -17.37 31.63
N ASP A 390 31.84 -18.27 31.23
CA ASP A 390 33.29 -18.03 31.22
C ASP A 390 33.73 -17.12 30.05
N ASP A 391 33.06 -17.26 28.92
CA ASP A 391 33.17 -16.46 27.70
C ASP A 391 32.32 -15.18 27.74
N GLY A 392 31.44 -15.04 28.73
CA GLY A 392 30.62 -13.86 28.94
C GLY A 392 31.42 -12.60 29.26
N PHE A 393 30.87 -11.44 28.89
CA PHE A 393 31.44 -10.12 29.19
C PHE A 393 30.57 -9.39 30.21
N TYR A 394 31.21 -8.78 31.20
CA TYR A 394 30.52 -8.21 32.36
C TYR A 394 31.06 -6.82 32.68
N LEU A 395 30.15 -5.89 33.00
CA LEU A 395 30.49 -4.55 33.48
C LEU A 395 30.80 -4.62 34.98
N VAL A 396 31.99 -4.20 35.38
CA VAL A 396 32.51 -4.37 36.74
C VAL A 396 33.25 -3.13 37.23
N SER A 397 33.38 -3.03 38.55
CA SER A 397 34.40 -2.18 39.19
C SER A 397 35.28 -3.08 40.04
N ILE A 398 36.60 -3.07 39.79
CA ILE A 398 37.58 -3.93 40.48
C ILE A 398 38.54 -3.03 41.27
N PRO A 399 38.75 -3.26 42.58
CA PRO A 399 39.71 -2.47 43.35
C PRO A 399 41.14 -2.67 42.82
N LYS A 400 41.90 -1.57 42.72
CA LYS A 400 43.36 -1.60 42.49
C LYS A 400 44.11 -1.65 43.83
N GLN A 401 45.44 -1.53 43.77
CA GLN A 401 46.23 -1.17 44.94
C GLN A 401 46.15 0.36 45.13
N GLY A 402 45.76 0.79 46.33
CA GLY A 402 45.24 2.14 46.57
C GLY A 402 43.71 2.18 46.36
N ASP A 403 43.03 3.15 47.00
CA ASP A 403 41.55 3.22 47.07
C ASP A 403 40.82 3.51 45.73
N GLU A 404 41.51 3.45 44.60
CA GLU A 404 40.91 3.61 43.27
C GLU A 404 40.31 2.29 42.76
N SER A 405 39.02 2.29 42.45
CA SER A 405 38.33 1.17 41.79
C SER A 405 38.31 1.35 40.27
N GLU A 406 38.82 0.38 39.52
CA GLU A 406 38.81 0.38 38.05
C GLU A 406 37.49 -0.11 37.49
N PHE A 407 36.72 0.82 36.92
CA PHE A 407 35.46 0.58 36.22
C PHE A 407 35.72 0.22 34.75
N LYS A 408 35.34 -1.01 34.32
CA LYS A 408 35.66 -1.56 33.00
C LYS A 408 34.76 -2.73 32.60
N VAL A 409 35.00 -3.29 31.40
CA VAL A 409 34.48 -4.60 30.99
C VAL A 409 35.54 -5.68 31.26
N GLU A 410 35.12 -6.84 31.74
CA GLU A 410 36.01 -7.98 32.01
C GLU A 410 35.35 -9.31 31.59
N ARG A 411 36.17 -10.35 31.31
CA ARG A 411 35.68 -11.69 30.95
C ARG A 411 35.27 -12.50 32.18
N GLY A 412 34.19 -13.27 32.06
CA GLY A 412 33.65 -14.09 33.15
C GLY A 412 34.64 -15.10 33.74
N LEU A 413 35.45 -15.76 32.90
CA LEU A 413 36.52 -16.67 33.35
C LEU A 413 37.44 -15.99 34.39
N LYS A 414 37.94 -14.81 34.04
CA LYS A 414 38.88 -14.05 34.87
C LYS A 414 38.21 -13.44 36.10
N LEU A 415 36.93 -13.10 36.02
CA LEU A 415 36.15 -12.69 37.18
C LEU A 415 35.97 -13.85 38.17
N LYS A 416 35.70 -15.08 37.69
CA LYS A 416 35.64 -16.29 38.52
C LYS A 416 37.00 -16.65 39.14
N GLU A 417 38.09 -16.51 38.39
CA GLU A 417 39.48 -16.64 38.91
C GLU A 417 39.75 -15.65 40.05
N LEU A 418 39.22 -14.42 39.95
CA LEU A 418 39.27 -13.38 40.99
C LEU A 418 38.21 -13.55 42.10
N GLY A 419 37.40 -14.62 42.06
CA GLY A 419 36.34 -14.89 43.04
C GLY A 419 35.10 -13.97 42.94
N VAL A 420 35.01 -13.13 41.91
CA VAL A 420 33.93 -12.16 41.70
C VAL A 420 32.69 -12.88 41.15
N LYS A 421 31.63 -12.92 41.96
CA LYS A 421 30.35 -13.61 41.64
C LYS A 421 29.28 -12.69 41.06
N GLU A 422 29.26 -11.43 41.50
CA GLU A 422 28.31 -10.41 41.05
C GLU A 422 29.03 -9.33 40.23
N CYS A 423 28.31 -8.79 39.24
CA CYS A 423 28.73 -7.66 38.43
C CYS A 423 27.65 -6.56 38.42
N LEU A 424 27.95 -5.44 37.76
CA LEU A 424 27.01 -4.32 37.62
C LEU A 424 25.95 -4.60 36.54
N GLY A 425 26.30 -5.41 35.55
CA GLY A 425 25.39 -5.96 34.54
C GLY A 425 26.13 -6.75 33.45
N THR A 426 25.47 -7.73 32.86
CA THR A 426 26.00 -8.49 31.71
C THR A 426 26.04 -7.61 30.46
N VAL A 427 27.17 -7.51 29.78
CA VAL A 427 27.31 -6.74 28.54
C VAL A 427 26.61 -7.47 27.40
N THR A 428 25.69 -6.79 26.71
CA THR A 428 24.90 -7.34 25.59
C THR A 428 25.36 -6.84 24.23
N LEU A 429 25.96 -5.66 24.17
CA LEU A 429 26.43 -5.04 22.93
C LEU A 429 27.55 -4.03 23.22
N VAL A 430 28.45 -3.83 22.25
CA VAL A 430 29.37 -2.69 22.23
C VAL A 430 29.22 -2.00 20.87
N VAL A 431 28.92 -0.71 20.88
CA VAL A 431 28.73 0.13 19.70
C VAL A 431 29.92 1.08 19.55
N ARG A 432 30.37 1.31 18.32
CA ARG A 432 31.35 2.34 17.95
C ARG A 432 30.63 3.49 17.23
N PRO A 433 31.18 4.72 17.25
CA PRO A 433 30.65 5.79 16.40
C PRO A 433 30.72 5.39 14.92
N PRO A 434 29.80 5.91 14.07
CA PRO A 434 29.92 5.82 12.62
C PRO A 434 31.15 6.60 12.13
N LYS A 435 31.56 6.36 10.88
CA LYS A 435 32.73 6.99 10.26
C LYS A 435 32.41 7.52 8.87
N ASP A 436 32.45 8.84 8.76
CA ASP A 436 32.21 9.57 7.51
C ASP A 436 33.04 8.99 6.34
N ASP A 437 34.33 8.69 6.55
CA ASP A 437 35.24 8.12 5.53
C ASP A 437 34.88 6.69 5.01
N VAL A 438 33.90 5.99 5.60
CA VAL A 438 33.64 4.55 5.36
C VAL A 438 32.15 4.18 5.32
N ASP A 439 31.33 4.83 6.14
CA ASP A 439 29.91 4.55 6.29
C ASP A 439 29.02 5.49 5.44
N ASP A 440 29.59 6.52 4.78
CA ASP A 440 28.87 7.39 3.87
C ASP A 440 28.58 6.70 2.53
N GLN A 441 27.38 6.13 2.43
CA GLN A 441 26.85 5.50 1.21
C GLN A 441 26.18 6.52 0.26
N LEU A 442 26.39 7.81 0.47
CA LEU A 442 25.86 8.92 -0.35
C LEU A 442 26.99 9.78 -0.94
N SER A 443 28.17 9.20 -1.17
CA SER A 443 29.25 9.90 -1.88
C SER A 443 28.78 10.29 -3.30
N ASP A 444 29.04 11.55 -3.69
CA ASP A 444 28.61 12.10 -4.98
C ASP A 444 29.26 11.41 -6.20
N GLU A 445 30.26 10.53 -5.99
CA GLU A 445 31.06 9.91 -7.05
C GLU A 445 30.35 8.74 -7.77
N ASP A 446 29.41 8.05 -7.10
CA ASP A 446 28.75 6.83 -7.62
C ASP A 446 27.61 7.11 -8.65
N TRP A 447 27.44 8.36 -9.10
CA TRP A 447 26.37 8.79 -10.02
C TRP A 447 26.80 8.92 -11.51
N ASN A 448 27.88 8.23 -11.93
CA ASN A 448 28.48 8.35 -13.27
C ASN A 448 28.18 7.17 -14.23
#